data_AF-A0A9D6L4P1-F1
#
_entry.id   AF-A0A9D6L4P1-F1
#
_cell.length_a   1.000
_cell.length_b   1.000
_cell.length_c   1.000
_cell.angle_alpha   90.00
_cell.angle_beta   90.00
_cell.angle_gamma   90.00
#
_symmetry.space_group_name_H-M   'P 1'
#
loop_
_entity.id
_entity.type
_entity.pdbx_description
1 polymer ?
#
loop_
_entity_poly.entity_id
_entity_poly.type
_entity_poly.pdbx_seq_one_letter_code
_entity_poly.pdbx_strand_id
1 'polypeptide(L)' 'MHFEFLLEEETSERVLDNLMPRIIMGEHTYRCIRFQGKKDLLKNLPSELKGYAKWIPNDYKI' A
#
# COMPACT_ATOMS: atom_id res chain seq x y z
N MET A 1 -5.24 -3.92 -12.53
CA MET A 1 -4.35 -4.29 -11.40
C MET A 1 -4.68 -3.41 -10.21
N HIS A 2 -4.46 -3.90 -8.99
CA HIS A 2 -4.68 -3.13 -7.75
C HIS A 2 -3.34 -2.83 -7.08
N PHE A 3 -3.17 -1.60 -6.57
CA PHE A 3 -1.97 -1.16 -5.87
C PHE A 3 -2.30 -0.73 -4.43
N GLU A 4 -1.57 -1.24 -3.45
CA GLU A 4 -1.70 -0.79 -2.06
C GLU A 4 -0.41 -0.11 -1.61
N PHE A 5 -0.55 1.14 -1.15
CA PHE A 5 0.56 1.95 -0.65
C PHE A 5 0.53 1.97 0.87
N LEU A 6 1.55 1.40 1.51
CA LEU A 6 1.72 1.42 2.96
C LEU A 6 2.55 2.66 3.34
N LEU A 7 1.95 3.62 4.02
CA LEU A 7 2.50 4.95 4.22
C LEU A 7 2.82 5.20 5.69
N GLU A 8 4.03 5.67 5.97
CA GLU A 8 4.46 5.94 7.34
C GLU A 8 3.74 7.14 7.97
N GLU A 9 3.24 8.08 7.16
CA GLU A 9 2.75 9.38 7.65
C GLU A 9 1.70 10.02 6.74
N GLU A 10 1.00 11.05 7.27
CA GLU A 10 -0.08 11.77 6.58
C GLU A 10 0.39 12.56 5.37
N THR A 11 1.60 13.12 5.43
CA THR A 11 2.16 13.92 4.34
C THR A 11 2.31 13.08 3.07
N SER A 12 2.75 11.82 3.22
CA SER A 12 2.85 10.86 2.12
C SER A 12 1.48 10.52 1.51
N GLU A 13 0.47 10.32 2.35
CA GLU A 13 -0.92 10.06 1.92
C GLU A 13 -1.45 11.22 1.09
N ARG A 14 -1.30 12.45 1.58
CA ARG A 14 -1.76 13.67 0.89
C ARG A 14 -1.05 13.90 -0.44
N VAL A 15 0.25 13.56 -0.54
CA VAL A 15 0.97 13.63 -1.81
C VAL A 15 0.40 12.62 -2.81
N LEU A 16 0.19 11.38 -2.37
CA LEU A 16 -0.34 10.33 -3.24
C LEU A 16 -1.79 10.58 -3.65
N ASP A 17 -2.64 11.13 -2.79
CA ASP A 17 -4.02 11.47 -3.16
C ASP A 17 -4.10 12.46 -4.33
N ASN A 18 -3.12 13.36 -4.44
CA ASN A 18 -3.04 14.30 -5.55
C ASN A 18 -2.37 13.71 -6.80
N LEU A 19 -1.42 12.78 -6.60
CA LEU A 19 -0.59 12.24 -7.67
C LEU A 19 -1.20 11.00 -8.33
N MET A 20 -1.74 10.08 -7.54
CA MET A 20 -2.24 8.77 -7.98
C MET A 20 -3.33 8.84 -9.04
N PRO A 21 -4.31 9.78 -9.00
CA PRO A 21 -5.31 9.90 -10.07
C PRO A 21 -4.70 10.21 -11.45
N ARG A 22 -3.46 10.72 -11.49
CA ARG A 22 -2.74 11.05 -12.73
C ARG A 22 -1.75 9.96 -13.17
N ILE A 23 -1.51 8.95 -12.34
CA ILE A 23 -0.57 7.86 -12.63
C ILE A 23 -1.34 6.56 -12.84
N ILE A 24 -2.25 6.25 -11.93
CA ILE A 24 -3.09 5.06 -11.99
C ILE A 24 -4.39 5.45 -12.68
N MET A 25 -4.49 5.12 -13.98
CA MET A 25 -5.64 5.44 -14.83
C MET A 25 -6.35 4.17 -15.33
N GLY A 26 -7.54 4.34 -15.93
CA GLY A 26 -8.29 3.23 -16.55
C GLY A 26 -8.89 2.29 -15.51
N GLU A 27 -8.76 0.99 -15.72
CA GLU A 27 -9.30 -0.05 -14.83
C GLU A 27 -8.37 -0.38 -13.64
N HIS A 28 -7.23 0.31 -13.54
CA HIS A 28 -6.33 0.15 -12.42
C HIS A 28 -6.88 0.87 -11.19
N THR A 29 -6.73 0.25 -10.03
CA THR A 29 -7.23 0.78 -8.75
C THR A 29 -6.08 0.90 -7.77
N TYR A 30 -6.21 1.81 -6.79
CA TYR A 30 -5.23 1.96 -5.73
C TYR A 30 -5.90 2.22 -4.39
N ARG A 31 -5.17 1.96 -3.31
CA ARG A 31 -5.54 2.29 -1.93
C ARG A 31 -4.30 2.75 -1.16
N CYS A 32 -4.47 3.82 -0.40
CA CYS A 32 -3.47 4.31 0.55
C CYS A 32 -3.82 3.79 1.96
N ILE A 33 -2.86 3.20 2.65
CA ILE A 33 -3.00 2.72 4.04
C ILE A 33 -1.96 3.44 4.87
N ARG A 34 -2.41 4.38 5.70
CA ARG A 34 -1.53 5.17 6.57
C ARG A 34 -1.34 4.50 7.94
N PHE A 35 -0.09 4.52 8.40
CA PHE A 35 0.33 4.09 9.74
C PHE A 35 0.73 5.29 10.61
N GLN A 36 0.98 5.06 11.89
CA GLN A 36 1.46 6.07 12.84
C GLN A 36 2.98 6.07 12.96
N GLY A 37 3.66 6.37 11.86
CA GLY A 37 5.12 6.38 11.75
C GLY A 37 5.72 5.00 11.50
N LYS A 38 7.03 4.99 11.22
CA LYS A 38 7.79 3.79 10.88
C LYS A 38 7.64 2.63 11.87
N LYS A 39 7.61 2.93 13.17
CA LYS A 39 7.51 1.88 14.20
C LYS A 39 6.17 1.16 14.14
N ASP A 40 5.09 1.90 13.94
CA ASP A 40 3.75 1.33 13.79
C ASP A 40 3.62 0.57 12.47
N LEU A 41 4.17 1.10 11.37
CA LEU A 41 4.24 0.39 10.10
C LEU A 41 4.95 -0.95 10.25
N LEU A 42 6.18 -0.97 10.77
CA LEU A 42 6.96 -2.20 10.90
C LEU A 42 6.32 -3.22 11.86
N LYS A 43 5.60 -2.74 12.88
CA LYS A 43 4.87 -3.59 13.81
C LYS A 43 3.69 -4.30 13.14
N ASN A 44 2.94 -3.59 12.29
CA ASN A 44 1.73 -4.12 11.66
C ASN A 44 1.98 -4.78 10.30
N LEU A 45 3.10 -4.45 9.64
CA LEU A 45 3.47 -4.95 8.32
C LEU A 45 3.40 -6.49 8.20
N PRO A 46 3.87 -7.31 9.17
CA PRO A 46 3.75 -8.76 9.06
C PRO A 46 2.30 -9.24 9.02
N SER A 47 1.38 -8.54 9.70
CA SER A 47 -0.05 -8.87 9.69
C SER A 47 -0.67 -8.55 8.33
N GLU A 48 -0.38 -7.37 7.79
CA GLU A 48 -0.84 -6.96 6.46
C GLU A 48 -0.33 -7.92 5.37
N LEU A 49 0.97 -8.24 5.39
CA LEU A 49 1.58 -9.16 4.41
C LEU A 49 1.02 -10.59 4.48
N LYS A 50 0.65 -11.08 5.68
CA LYS A 50 -0.04 -12.36 5.82
C LYS A 50 -1.43 -12.35 5.18
N GLY A 51 -2.12 -11.20 5.20
CA GLY A 51 -3.37 -11.01 4.47
C GLY A 51 -3.18 -11.19 2.96
N TYR A 52 -2.08 -10.67 2.42
CA TYR A 52 -1.72 -10.80 1.01
C TYR A 52 -1.23 -12.18 0.60
N ALA A 53 -0.68 -12.98 1.52
CA ALA A 53 -0.21 -14.33 1.21
C ALA A 53 -1.27 -15.23 0.57
N LYS A 54 -2.57 -14.96 0.78
CA LYS A 54 -3.68 -15.66 0.10
C LYS A 54 -3.82 -15.32 -1.39
N TRP A 55 -3.32 -14.17 -1.79
CA TRP A 55 -3.45 -13.59 -3.13
C TRP A 55 -2.12 -13.58 -3.89
N ILE A 56 -1.02 -13.88 -3.21
CA ILE A 56 0.32 -13.94 -3.77
C ILE A 56 0.51 -15.29 -4.47
N PRO A 57 0.75 -15.32 -5.80
CA PRO A 57 1.06 -16.57 -6.49
C PRO A 57 2.44 -17.09 -6.07
N ASN A 58 2.66 -18.41 -6.20
CA ASN A 58 3.87 -19.08 -5.72
C ASN A 58 5.19 -18.57 -6.32
N ASP A 59 5.15 -17.81 -7.42
CA ASP A 59 6.31 -17.23 -8.10
C ASP A 59 6.64 -15.79 -7.67
N TYR A 60 5.88 -15.23 -6.73
CA TYR A 60 6.08 -13.87 -6.25
C TYR A 60 7.25 -13.77 -5.28
N LYS A 61 8.07 -12.73 -5.45
CA LYS A 61 9.17 -12.38 -4.54
C LYS A 61 8.88 -11.00 -3.93
N ILE A 62 8.98 -10.91 -2.60
CA ILE A 62 8.94 -9.66 -1.84
C ILE A 62 10.31 -9.00 -1.88
#